data_AF-A0A2D9HNZ9-F1
#
_entry.id   AF-A0A2D9HNZ9-F1
#
_cell.length_a   1.000
_cell.length_b   1.000
_cell.length_c   1.000
_cell.angle_alpha   90.00
_cell.angle_beta   90.00
_cell.angle_gamma   90.00
#
_symmetry.space_group_name_H-M   'P 1'
#
loop_
_entity.id
_entity.type
_entity.pdbx_description
1 polymer ?
#
loop_
_entity_poly.entity_id
_entity_poly.type
_entity_poly.pdbx_seq_one_letter_code
_entity_poly.pdbx_strand_id
1 'polypeptide(L)'
;MKPFKFTAVIAALMSSALVPCDLSAQTTWQLEETTLVEYDLATGISIPWELLWGPDDMLWCTTRYGDVLHIDPATGAYDTVLELDVYGGNGGPGLLGMA
;
A
#
# COMPACT_ATOMS: atom_id res chain seq x y z
N MET A 1 37.44 62.30 4.02
CA MET A 1 37.15 61.14 4.86
C MET A 1 36.67 60.00 3.96
N LYS A 2 37.43 58.89 3.87
CA LYS A 2 36.91 57.57 3.44
C LYS A 2 36.63 56.78 4.74
N PRO A 3 35.85 55.67 4.77
CA PRO A 3 35.12 54.94 3.72
C PRO A 3 33.68 54.53 4.16
N PHE A 4 32.93 53.79 3.33
CA PHE A 4 32.39 52.46 3.68
C PHE A 4 31.65 51.87 2.47
N LYS A 5 32.17 50.76 1.94
CA LYS A 5 31.48 49.93 0.95
C LYS A 5 30.66 48.91 1.73
N PHE A 6 29.35 48.85 1.52
CA PHE A 6 28.50 47.82 2.10
C PHE A 6 28.21 46.73 1.07
N THR A 7 28.57 45.54 1.48
CA THR A 7 28.56 44.26 0.80
C THR A 7 27.16 43.85 0.29
N ALA A 8 27.20 43.11 -0.81
CA ALA A 8 26.12 42.41 -1.50
C ALA A 8 25.07 41.76 -0.57
N VAL A 9 23.80 41.94 -0.95
CA VAL A 9 22.73 40.99 -0.60
C VAL A 9 22.22 40.41 -1.92
N ILE A 10 22.60 39.15 -2.14
CA ILE A 10 22.15 38.30 -3.23
C ILE A 10 20.68 37.99 -2.96
N ALA A 11 19.76 38.58 -3.73
CA ALA A 11 18.38 38.14 -3.78
C ALA A 11 18.32 36.92 -4.71
N ALA A 12 18.39 35.72 -4.12
CA ALA A 12 18.28 34.47 -4.82
C ALA A 12 16.89 34.33 -5.47
N LEU A 13 16.88 34.02 -6.78
CA LEU A 13 15.70 33.61 -7.53
C LEU A 13 15.03 32.42 -6.81
N MET A 14 13.75 32.54 -6.46
CA MET A 14 12.88 31.37 -6.25
C MET A 14 12.65 30.71 -7.62
N SER A 15 13.58 29.87 -8.04
CA SER A 15 13.26 28.81 -9.00
C SER A 15 12.37 27.81 -8.28
N SER A 16 11.06 27.84 -8.55
CA SER A 16 10.18 26.71 -8.27
C SER A 16 10.71 25.53 -9.07
N ALA A 17 11.45 24.64 -8.43
CA ALA A 17 11.79 23.35 -9.01
C ALA A 17 10.47 22.61 -9.27
N LEU A 18 10.13 22.41 -10.54
CA LEU A 18 9.14 21.41 -10.93
C LEU A 18 9.67 20.09 -10.41
N VAL A 19 9.09 19.58 -9.33
CA VAL A 19 9.33 18.21 -8.88
C VAL A 19 8.78 17.32 -10.00
N PRO A 20 9.60 16.54 -10.72
CA PRO A 20 9.06 15.52 -11.60
C PRO A 20 8.27 14.55 -10.73
N CYS A 21 6.96 14.52 -10.93
CA CYS A 21 6.12 13.45 -10.41
C CYS A 21 6.30 12.30 -11.40
N ASP A 22 7.00 11.26 -10.98
CA ASP A 22 7.09 10.03 -11.75
C ASP A 22 5.70 9.39 -11.79
N LEU A 23 4.96 9.63 -12.89
CA LEU A 23 3.76 8.87 -13.20
C LEU A 23 4.20 7.48 -13.66
N SER A 24 4.23 6.50 -12.76
CA SER A 24 4.31 5.10 -13.17
C SER A 24 2.93 4.65 -13.61
N ALA A 25 2.84 4.10 -14.82
CA ALA A 25 1.67 3.32 -15.23
C ALA A 25 1.59 2.03 -14.39
N GLN A 26 0.41 1.40 -14.37
CA GLN A 26 0.22 0.08 -13.75
C GLN A 26 1.08 -0.97 -14.45
N THR A 27 1.55 -1.96 -13.69
CA THR A 27 2.33 -3.06 -14.22
C THR A 27 1.45 -3.89 -15.14
N THR A 28 1.92 -4.20 -16.36
CA THR A 28 1.16 -5.01 -17.32
C THR A 28 1.93 -6.26 -17.72
N TRP A 29 1.24 -7.38 -17.81
CA TRP A 29 1.78 -8.67 -18.24
C TRP A 29 1.09 -9.11 -19.52
N GLN A 30 1.85 -9.55 -20.53
CA GLN A 30 1.31 -10.06 -21.78
C GLN A 30 1.32 -11.58 -21.77
N LEU A 31 0.13 -12.18 -21.91
CA LEU A 31 -0.10 -13.62 -21.94
C LEU A 31 -0.76 -13.99 -23.27
N GLU A 32 0.07 -14.28 -24.27
CA GLU A 32 -0.35 -14.50 -25.67
C GLU A 32 -1.18 -13.31 -26.20
N GLU A 33 -2.49 -13.46 -26.31
CA GLU A 33 -3.43 -12.43 -26.76
C GLU A 33 -4.09 -11.66 -25.60
N THR A 34 -3.85 -12.05 -24.34
CA THR A 34 -4.44 -11.45 -23.15
C THR A 34 -3.45 -10.53 -22.43
N THR A 35 -3.82 -9.26 -22.21
CA THR A 35 -3.08 -8.34 -21.36
C THR A 35 -3.65 -8.37 -19.93
N LEU A 36 -2.83 -8.72 -18.96
CA LEU A 36 -3.14 -8.59 -17.53
C LEU A 36 -2.58 -7.27 -17.00
N VAL A 37 -3.29 -6.68 -16.05
CA VAL A 37 -2.86 -5.48 -15.34
C VAL A 37 -2.80 -5.80 -13.85
N GLU A 38 -1.67 -5.49 -13.24
CA GLU A 38 -1.40 -5.69 -11.82
C GLU A 38 -1.35 -4.33 -11.12
N TYR A 39 -1.99 -4.29 -9.95
CA TYR A 39 -1.93 -3.17 -9.04
C TYR A 39 -2.16 -3.68 -7.61
N ASP A 40 -1.66 -2.91 -6.64
CA ASP A 40 -1.95 -3.17 -5.23
C ASP A 40 -3.39 -2.73 -4.92
N LEU A 41 -4.26 -3.69 -4.64
CA LEU A 41 -5.65 -3.42 -4.26
C LEU A 41 -5.73 -2.88 -2.82
N ALA A 42 -5.13 -3.60 -1.86
CA ALA A 42 -5.08 -3.23 -0.45
C ALA A 42 -3.65 -3.37 0.06
N THR A 43 -3.19 -2.41 0.87
CA THR A 43 -1.83 -2.37 1.42
C THR A 43 -1.86 -2.24 2.94
N GLY A 44 -0.73 -2.50 3.60
CA GLY A 44 -0.63 -2.44 5.07
C GLY A 44 -1.13 -3.69 5.81
N ILE A 45 -1.60 -4.71 5.08
CA ILE A 45 -2.02 -5.99 5.65
C ILE A 45 -0.76 -6.80 6.04
N SER A 46 -0.67 -7.12 7.33
CA SER A 46 0.51 -7.77 7.89
C SER A 46 0.44 -9.29 7.72
N ILE A 47 1.21 -9.81 6.76
CA ILE A 47 1.34 -11.25 6.49
C ILE A 47 -0.03 -11.90 6.22
N PRO A 48 -0.68 -11.62 5.08
CA PRO A 48 -1.90 -12.31 4.68
C PRO A 48 -1.61 -13.81 4.51
N TRP A 49 -2.51 -14.66 5.01
CA TRP A 49 -2.38 -16.12 5.03
C TRP A 49 -3.30 -16.78 4.01
N GLU A 50 -4.59 -16.47 4.09
CA GLU A 50 -5.60 -16.98 3.19
C GLU A 50 -6.40 -15.84 2.60
N LEU A 51 -6.88 -16.03 1.37
CA LEU A 51 -7.77 -15.12 0.66
C LEU A 51 -8.90 -15.95 0.03
N LEU A 52 -10.14 -15.58 0.30
CA LEU A 52 -11.33 -16.23 -0.24
C LEU A 52 -12.31 -15.20 -0.79
N TRP A 53 -13.04 -15.60 -1.82
CA TRP A 53 -14.20 -14.85 -2.28
C TRP A 53 -15.41 -15.27 -1.46
N GLY A 54 -15.98 -14.33 -0.71
CA GLY A 54 -17.15 -14.58 0.11
C GLY A 54 -18.44 -14.69 -0.71
N PRO A 55 -19.50 -15.32 -0.17
CA PRO A 55 -20.82 -15.35 -0.80
C PRO A 55 -21.50 -13.97 -0.85
N ASP A 56 -20.91 -12.96 -0.19
CA ASP A 56 -21.34 -11.57 -0.11
C ASP A 56 -20.63 -10.64 -1.10
N ASP A 57 -19.93 -11.21 -2.10
CA ASP A 57 -19.15 -10.50 -3.12
C ASP A 57 -17.98 -9.67 -2.59
N MET A 58 -17.48 -10.04 -1.42
CA MET A 58 -16.35 -9.40 -0.74
C MET A 58 -15.16 -10.36 -0.66
N LEU A 59 -13.95 -9.80 -0.57
CA LEU A 59 -12.75 -10.57 -0.30
C LEU A 59 -12.60 -10.76 1.20
N TRP A 60 -12.39 -12.00 1.63
CA TRP A 60 -12.10 -12.33 3.00
C TRP A 60 -10.65 -12.74 3.13
N CYS A 61 -9.93 -12.15 4.09
CA CYS A 61 -8.51 -12.42 4.28
C CYS A 61 -8.22 -12.75 5.74
N THR A 62 -7.44 -13.79 5.98
CA THR A 62 -6.88 -14.06 7.31
C THR A 62 -5.43 -13.56 7.40
N THR A 63 -5.02 -13.06 8.55
CA THR A 63 -3.63 -12.65 8.80
C THR A 63 -2.92 -13.67 9.68
N ARG A 64 -1.58 -13.59 9.68
CA ARG A 64 -0.75 -14.39 10.60
C ARG A 64 -1.05 -14.07 12.06
N TYR A 65 -1.39 -12.82 12.36
CA TYR A 65 -1.58 -12.39 13.74
C TYR A 65 -2.93 -12.83 14.32
N GLY A 66 -3.87 -13.25 13.45
CA GLY A 66 -5.17 -13.78 13.83
C GLY A 66 -6.34 -12.87 13.48
N ASP A 67 -6.11 -11.87 12.64
CA ASP A 67 -7.16 -11.00 12.15
C ASP A 67 -7.93 -11.69 11.01
N VAL A 68 -9.22 -11.41 10.94
CA VAL A 68 -10.04 -11.64 9.75
C VAL A 68 -10.45 -10.29 9.19
N LEU A 69 -10.09 -10.06 7.94
CA LEU A 69 -10.37 -8.83 7.20
C LEU A 69 -11.48 -9.08 6.20
N HIS A 70 -12.37 -8.11 6.08
CA HIS A 70 -13.41 -8.03 5.05
C HIS A 70 -13.05 -6.87 4.12
N ILE A 71 -12.77 -7.17 2.86
CA ILE A 71 -12.13 -6.26 1.91
C ILE A 71 -13.08 -6.07 0.72
N ASP A 72 -13.37 -4.80 0.39
CA ASP A 72 -14.11 -4.43 -0.82
C ASP A 72 -13.21 -4.61 -2.06
N PRO A 73 -13.55 -5.52 -2.99
CA PRO A 73 -12.72 -5.76 -4.18
C PRO A 73 -12.74 -4.60 -5.18
N ALA A 74 -13.71 -3.69 -5.11
CA ALA A 74 -13.79 -2.54 -6.01
C ALA A 74 -12.92 -1.37 -5.55
N THR A 75 -12.74 -1.21 -4.23
CA THR A 75 -12.06 -0.04 -3.65
C THR A 75 -10.78 -0.37 -2.89
N GLY A 76 -10.63 -1.61 -2.43
CA GLY A 76 -9.55 -2.04 -1.55
C GLY A 76 -9.69 -1.57 -0.10
N ALA A 77 -10.79 -0.89 0.24
CA ALA A 77 -11.12 -0.56 1.62
C ALA A 77 -11.42 -1.85 2.41
N TYR A 78 -11.01 -1.91 3.67
CA TYR A 78 -11.24 -3.08 4.49
C TYR A 78 -11.45 -2.77 5.96
N ASP A 79 -12.22 -3.63 6.61
CA ASP A 79 -12.48 -3.63 8.04
C ASP A 79 -11.97 -4.92 8.68
N THR A 80 -11.49 -4.84 9.93
CA THR A 80 -11.19 -6.02 10.74
C THR A 80 -12.46 -6.50 11.43
N VAL A 81 -12.96 -7.67 11.04
CA VAL A 81 -14.21 -8.24 11.59
C VAL A 81 -13.98 -9.17 12.77
N LEU A 82 -12.76 -9.71 12.89
CA LEU A 82 -12.33 -10.52 14.02
C LEU A 82 -10.86 -10.25 14.30
N GLU A 83 -10.52 -10.14 15.58
CA GLU A 83 -9.14 -10.05 16.07
C GLU A 83 -8.97 -11.09 17.17
N LEU A 84 -8.02 -12.01 16.97
CA LEU A 84 -7.66 -13.04 17.94
C LEU A 84 -6.14 -13.05 18.07
N ASP A 85 -5.62 -13.05 19.29
CA ASP A 85 -4.18 -13.27 19.50
C ASP A 85 -3.89 -14.77 19.38
N VAL A 86 -3.57 -15.19 18.16
CA VAL A 86 -3.17 -16.57 17.86
C VAL A 86 -1.68 -16.68 17.60
N TYR A 87 -0.92 -15.59 17.77
CA TYR A 87 0.50 -15.58 17.42
C TYR A 87 1.35 -16.28 18.49
N GLY A 88 1.80 -17.50 18.17
CA GLY A 88 2.58 -18.36 19.07
C GLY A 88 4.10 -18.13 19.09
N GLY A 89 4.63 -17.08 18.44
CA GLY A 89 6.07 -16.79 18.39
C GLY A 89 6.80 -17.30 17.13
N ASN A 90 7.93 -17.99 17.29
CA ASN A 90 8.87 -18.36 16.21
C ASN A 90 8.35 -19.48 15.27
N GLY A 91 7.14 -19.33 14.72
CA GLY A 91 6.48 -20.27 13.80
C GLY A 91 4.96 -20.35 14.03
N GLY A 92 4.18 -20.68 12.99
CA GLY A 92 2.73 -20.41 12.89
C GLY A 92 1.90 -20.80 14.12
N PRO A 93 0.97 -19.91 14.52
CA PRO A 93 -0.35 -19.95 13.89
C PRO A 93 -0.76 -18.59 13.31
N GLY A 94 -1.48 -18.65 12.19
CA GLY A 94 -2.49 -17.67 11.80
C GLY A 94 -3.83 -18.40 11.72
N LEU A 95 -4.90 -17.73 11.30
CA LEU A 95 -6.13 -18.44 10.95
C LEU A 95 -5.88 -19.12 9.59
N LEU A 96 -5.42 -20.38 9.63
CA LEU A 96 -4.87 -21.14 8.48
C LEU A 96 -5.92 -21.57 7.45
N GLY A 97 -7.20 -21.43 7.79
CA GLY A 97 -8.33 -22.00 7.08
C GLY A 97 -9.59 -21.23 7.41
N MET A 98 -10.34 -20.86 6.38
CA MET A 98 -11.68 -20.29 6.47
C MET A 98 -12.59 -21.05 5.50
N ALA A 99 -13.85 -21.26 5.88
CA ALA A 99 -14.79 -22.13 5.17
C ALA A 99 -16.14 -21.44 5.00
#